data_AF-A0A3R7MPR3-F1
#
_entry.id   AF-A0A3R7MPR3-F1
#
_cell.length_a   1.000
_cell.length_b   1.000
_cell.length_c   1.000
_cell.angle_alpha   90.00
_cell.angle_beta   90.00
_cell.angle_gamma   90.00
#
_symmetry.space_group_name_H-M   'P 1'
#
loop_
_entity.id
_entity.type
_entity.pdbx_description
1 polymer ?
#
loop_
_entity_poly.entity_id
_entity_poly.type
_entity_poly.pdbx_seq_one_letter_code
_entity_poly.pdbx_strand_id
1 'polypeptide(L)'
;MSATAASFPVTRARVDLQRKVGLANAVAQGRLPCHVGIMSESDLNAIRGIANADEGAYDAYRRQEDARRREASAARTALWPDTMQAKQEKFIRRHKEAKLDEERRANLLLEMEAQLQAEERKQRQAQLALKYLKEDPRGRNVRSVTMLHEAIKDREAQIAFKNELKRQEEVNAKEEQELLQREQNRNHEREEKEKFAQRARNVEEKNSHLQQMLFQIAERKKMRAEQKEMLADVNRGAEEEIQDNLEEARVQREKIVAVHEYNRSIAQPPLTKHDRLRQRIKREEGDDAARALQDEKVDAMKRVPMERLKKKQQWFDQCKERAQLAFAKENEEMQHKERTQSVFERCGTNLMVNMAADEERRKQEALEERHRRREEFLRAANGEVEELPEGVRRAATHCAGFMNEEEAREYQKEMQTHPARVLAEQKAEAAKRREEAELLQHIHRLQASEKKENDRREAEELVEARRRQKEAMEEDDELYRAYVKSQLPSDMDPYLYAKAMNLHT
;
A
#
# COMPACT_ATOMS: atom_id res chain seq x y z
N MET A 1 -97.69 -72.63 -46.71
CA MET A 1 -98.26 -72.51 -48.07
C MET A 1 -97.19 -72.85 -49.09
N SER A 2 -97.57 -73.16 -50.32
CA SER A 2 -96.68 -73.56 -51.41
C SER A 2 -96.15 -72.37 -52.21
N ALA A 3 -94.90 -72.49 -52.67
CA ALA A 3 -94.38 -71.80 -53.85
C ALA A 3 -93.30 -72.69 -54.47
N THR A 4 -93.58 -73.29 -55.63
CA THR A 4 -92.70 -74.29 -56.27
C THR A 4 -91.66 -73.63 -57.17
N ALA A 5 -90.38 -73.85 -56.89
CA ALA A 5 -89.32 -73.55 -57.85
C ALA A 5 -89.30 -74.62 -58.95
N ALA A 6 -89.51 -74.22 -60.21
CA ALA A 6 -89.46 -75.14 -61.35
C ALA A 6 -88.00 -75.48 -61.73
N SER A 7 -87.64 -76.76 -61.69
CA SER A 7 -86.34 -77.25 -62.13
C SER A 7 -86.31 -77.47 -63.64
N PHE A 8 -85.79 -76.48 -64.37
CA PHE A 8 -85.41 -76.67 -65.78
C PHE A 8 -84.11 -77.48 -65.86
N PRO A 9 -83.97 -78.44 -66.81
CA PRO A 9 -82.73 -79.17 -67.01
C PRO A 9 -81.64 -78.24 -67.56
N VAL A 10 -80.49 -78.18 -66.88
CA VAL A 10 -79.36 -77.33 -67.27
C VAL A 10 -78.75 -77.84 -68.59
N THR A 11 -78.99 -77.11 -69.67
CA THR A 11 -78.41 -77.39 -70.99
C THR A 11 -76.93 -77.05 -71.01
N ARG A 12 -76.07 -78.06 -70.86
CA ARG A 12 -74.61 -77.94 -70.90
C ARG A 12 -74.17 -77.45 -72.28
N ALA A 13 -73.77 -76.18 -72.37
CA ALA A 13 -73.33 -75.54 -73.62
C ALA A 13 -72.16 -76.32 -74.26
N ARG A 14 -72.24 -76.55 -75.58
CA ARG A 14 -71.19 -77.21 -76.36
C ARG A 14 -70.32 -76.15 -77.03
N VAL A 15 -69.03 -76.46 -77.19
CA VAL A 15 -68.05 -75.61 -77.87
C VAL A 15 -68.21 -75.73 -79.39
N ASP A 16 -68.32 -74.61 -80.09
CA ASP A 16 -68.31 -74.51 -81.55
C ASP A 16 -66.87 -74.24 -82.04
N LEU A 17 -66.29 -75.16 -82.82
CA LEU A 17 -64.90 -75.06 -83.28
C LEU A 17 -64.66 -73.98 -84.35
N GLN A 18 -65.69 -73.44 -85.01
CA GLN A 18 -65.51 -72.41 -86.05
C GLN A 18 -65.43 -70.99 -85.47
N ARG A 19 -66.07 -70.72 -84.33
CA ARG A 19 -66.08 -69.39 -83.68
C ARG A 19 -64.86 -69.17 -82.77
N LYS A 20 -63.76 -68.68 -83.33
CA LYS A 20 -62.53 -68.34 -82.56
C LYS A 20 -62.71 -67.21 -81.53
N VAL A 21 -63.70 -66.33 -81.70
CA VAL A 21 -63.94 -65.16 -80.81
C VAL A 21 -65.42 -65.11 -80.40
N GLY A 22 -65.68 -64.94 -79.10
CA GLY A 22 -67.03 -64.71 -78.57
C GLY A 22 -67.29 -65.35 -77.20
N LEU A 23 -68.08 -64.66 -76.36
CA LEU A 23 -68.40 -65.09 -74.98
C LEU A 23 -68.99 -66.50 -74.88
N ALA A 24 -69.84 -66.92 -75.82
CA ALA A 24 -70.49 -68.23 -75.78
C ALA A 24 -69.51 -69.41 -75.71
N ASN A 25 -68.42 -69.36 -76.49
CA ASN A 25 -67.39 -70.41 -76.48
C ASN A 25 -66.51 -70.36 -75.24
N ALA A 26 -66.20 -69.16 -74.72
CA ALA A 26 -65.45 -69.03 -73.47
C ALA A 26 -66.21 -69.61 -72.28
N VAL A 27 -67.52 -69.33 -72.18
CA VAL A 27 -68.42 -69.89 -71.17
C VAL A 27 -68.52 -71.42 -71.32
N ALA A 28 -68.68 -71.95 -72.54
CA ALA A 28 -68.69 -73.39 -72.78
C ALA A 28 -67.36 -74.10 -72.45
N GLN A 29 -66.24 -73.38 -72.50
CA GLN A 29 -64.90 -73.85 -72.08
C GLN A 29 -64.59 -73.58 -70.59
N GLY A 30 -65.50 -72.97 -69.82
CA GLY A 30 -65.26 -72.62 -68.42
C GLY A 30 -64.26 -71.48 -68.19
N ARG A 31 -63.94 -70.69 -69.22
CA ARG A 31 -63.04 -69.53 -69.10
C ARG A 31 -63.81 -68.30 -68.59
N LEU A 32 -63.21 -67.56 -67.68
CA LEU A 32 -63.82 -66.37 -67.07
C LEU A 32 -64.08 -65.26 -68.12
N PRO A 33 -65.26 -64.61 -68.10
CA PRO A 33 -65.67 -63.68 -69.16
C PRO A 33 -64.84 -62.38 -69.20
N CYS A 34 -64.18 -62.02 -68.08
CA CYS A 34 -63.31 -60.84 -67.97
C CYS A 34 -62.00 -60.91 -68.78
N HIS A 35 -61.75 -61.99 -69.53
CA HIS A 35 -60.66 -62.10 -70.50
C HIS A 35 -61.14 -62.26 -71.96
N VAL A 36 -62.41 -61.94 -72.24
CA VAL A 36 -63.03 -62.13 -73.57
C VAL A 36 -63.43 -60.77 -74.16
N GLY A 37 -62.58 -60.20 -75.01
CA GLY A 37 -62.85 -58.92 -75.72
C GLY A 37 -61.69 -57.93 -75.74
N ILE A 38 -60.64 -58.17 -74.93
CA ILE A 38 -59.39 -57.41 -75.00
C ILE A 38 -58.59 -57.94 -76.21
N MET A 39 -58.47 -57.13 -77.26
CA MET A 39 -57.55 -57.40 -78.37
C MET A 39 -56.10 -57.28 -77.86
N SER A 40 -55.20 -58.14 -78.34
CA SER A 40 -53.79 -58.02 -77.93
C SER A 40 -53.15 -56.78 -78.57
N GLU A 41 -52.12 -56.24 -77.92
CA GLU A 41 -51.37 -55.11 -78.46
C GLU A 41 -50.66 -55.49 -79.78
N SER A 42 -50.31 -56.76 -79.96
CA SER A 42 -49.89 -57.36 -81.23
C SER A 42 -50.96 -57.29 -82.33
N ASP A 43 -52.23 -57.59 -82.03
CA ASP A 43 -53.32 -57.50 -83.01
C ASP A 43 -53.59 -56.04 -83.42
N LEU A 44 -53.57 -55.12 -82.44
CA LEU A 44 -53.71 -53.68 -82.68
C LEU A 44 -52.55 -53.13 -83.51
N ASN A 45 -51.32 -53.59 -83.26
CA ASN A 45 -50.15 -53.18 -84.04
C ASN A 45 -50.14 -53.80 -85.45
N ALA A 46 -50.66 -55.02 -85.63
CA ALA A 46 -50.87 -55.60 -86.96
C ALA A 46 -51.90 -54.78 -87.78
N ILE A 47 -53.04 -54.40 -87.17
CA ILE A 47 -54.06 -53.55 -87.81
C ILE A 47 -53.50 -52.16 -88.13
N ARG A 48 -52.71 -51.56 -87.23
CA ARG A 48 -51.99 -50.31 -87.50
C ARG A 48 -50.98 -50.45 -88.63
N GLY A 49 -50.27 -51.58 -88.73
CA GLY A 49 -49.34 -51.86 -89.82
C GLY A 49 -50.04 -51.94 -91.18
N ILE A 50 -51.22 -52.57 -91.24
CA ILE A 50 -52.06 -52.63 -92.44
C ILE A 50 -52.62 -51.24 -92.80
N ALA A 51 -53.06 -50.46 -91.81
CA ALA A 51 -53.70 -49.17 -92.04
C ALA A 51 -52.74 -48.02 -92.43
N ASN A 52 -51.45 -48.12 -92.13
CA ASN A 52 -50.45 -47.06 -92.36
C ASN A 52 -49.37 -47.44 -93.37
N ALA A 53 -49.62 -48.43 -94.24
CA ALA A 53 -48.61 -49.05 -95.10
C ALA A 53 -47.88 -48.06 -96.04
N ASP A 54 -48.60 -47.08 -96.61
CA ASP A 54 -48.11 -46.29 -97.76
C ASP A 54 -47.83 -44.78 -97.48
N GLU A 55 -48.13 -44.23 -96.30
CA GLU A 55 -48.02 -42.78 -96.02
C GLU A 55 -46.87 -42.35 -95.10
N GLY A 56 -46.03 -43.28 -94.61
CA GLY A 56 -45.08 -43.03 -93.52
C GLY A 56 -44.01 -41.92 -93.74
N ALA A 57 -43.68 -41.58 -95.00
CA ALA A 57 -42.54 -40.72 -95.31
C ALA A 57 -42.79 -39.22 -95.02
N TYR A 58 -43.95 -38.68 -95.40
CA TYR A 58 -44.23 -37.24 -95.31
C TYR A 58 -44.45 -36.77 -93.86
N ASP A 59 -45.07 -37.63 -93.05
CA ASP A 59 -45.38 -37.31 -91.66
C ASP A 59 -44.15 -37.42 -90.74
N ALA A 60 -43.17 -38.27 -91.09
CA ALA A 60 -41.85 -38.27 -90.46
C ALA A 60 -41.12 -36.93 -90.67
N TYR A 61 -41.12 -36.41 -91.91
CA TYR A 61 -40.51 -35.12 -92.24
C TYR A 61 -41.10 -33.96 -91.44
N ARG A 62 -42.43 -33.83 -91.37
CA ARG A 62 -43.07 -32.75 -90.60
C ARG A 62 -42.78 -32.83 -89.10
N ARG A 63 -42.75 -34.04 -88.51
CA ARG A 63 -42.38 -34.24 -87.10
C ARG A 63 -40.94 -33.81 -86.81
N GLN A 64 -40.01 -34.11 -87.73
CA GLN A 64 -38.60 -33.69 -87.63
C GLN A 64 -38.44 -32.16 -87.77
N GLU A 65 -39.15 -31.54 -88.72
CA GLU A 65 -39.10 -30.09 -88.92
C GLU A 65 -39.68 -29.33 -87.71
N ASP A 66 -40.79 -29.80 -87.13
CA ASP A 66 -41.38 -29.20 -85.94
C ASP A 66 -40.57 -29.44 -84.67
N ALA A 67 -39.85 -30.56 -84.54
CA ALA A 67 -38.86 -30.75 -83.49
C ALA A 67 -37.77 -29.68 -83.59
N ARG A 68 -37.17 -29.52 -84.77
CA ARG A 68 -36.16 -28.49 -85.06
C ARG A 68 -36.66 -27.06 -84.81
N ARG A 69 -37.93 -26.77 -85.12
CA ARG A 69 -38.57 -25.46 -84.78
C ARG A 69 -38.69 -25.27 -83.27
N ARG A 70 -39.13 -26.28 -82.51
CA ARG A 70 -39.26 -26.22 -81.04
C ARG A 70 -37.91 -26.06 -80.37
N GLU A 71 -36.89 -26.80 -80.80
CA GLU A 71 -35.51 -26.69 -80.34
C GLU A 71 -34.93 -25.28 -80.60
N ALA A 72 -35.07 -24.76 -81.82
CA ALA A 72 -34.61 -23.43 -82.17
C ALA A 72 -35.35 -22.31 -81.40
N SER A 73 -36.63 -22.51 -81.07
CA SER A 73 -37.40 -21.60 -80.21
C SER A 73 -36.91 -21.66 -78.75
N ALA A 74 -36.80 -22.87 -78.20
CA ALA A 74 -36.33 -23.10 -76.84
C ALA A 74 -34.93 -22.50 -76.60
N ALA A 75 -33.99 -22.73 -77.53
CA ALA A 75 -32.63 -22.19 -77.48
C ALA A 75 -32.60 -20.65 -77.51
N ARG A 76 -33.53 -19.99 -78.22
CA ARG A 76 -33.67 -18.52 -78.19
C ARG A 76 -34.22 -18.05 -76.85
N THR A 77 -35.26 -18.70 -76.32
CA THR A 77 -35.89 -18.32 -75.04
C THR A 77 -35.03 -18.62 -73.81
N ALA A 78 -34.10 -19.58 -73.88
CA ALA A 78 -33.22 -19.94 -72.77
C ALA A 78 -32.29 -18.79 -72.31
N LEU A 79 -32.01 -17.83 -73.20
CA LEU A 79 -31.19 -16.65 -72.91
C LEU A 79 -32.02 -15.43 -72.47
N TRP A 80 -33.35 -15.54 -72.35
CA TRP A 80 -34.23 -14.40 -72.03
C TRP A 80 -34.32 -14.18 -70.50
N PRO A 81 -33.83 -13.04 -69.97
CA PRO A 81 -33.75 -12.80 -68.53
C PRO A 81 -35.12 -12.58 -67.85
N ASP A 82 -36.16 -12.31 -68.64
CA ASP A 82 -37.50 -11.96 -68.16
C ASP A 82 -38.48 -13.14 -68.08
N THR A 83 -38.07 -14.35 -68.46
CA THR A 83 -38.89 -15.55 -68.31
C THR A 83 -39.18 -15.85 -66.83
N MET A 84 -40.31 -16.51 -66.55
CA MET A 84 -40.65 -16.91 -65.17
C MET A 84 -39.60 -17.85 -64.57
N GLN A 85 -39.00 -18.72 -65.40
CA GLN A 85 -37.91 -19.61 -65.00
C GLN A 85 -36.64 -18.82 -64.65
N ALA A 86 -36.19 -17.89 -65.50
CA ALA A 86 -35.04 -17.04 -65.19
C ALA A 86 -35.26 -16.17 -63.93
N LYS A 87 -36.49 -15.70 -63.69
CA LYS A 87 -36.86 -14.97 -62.47
C LYS A 87 -36.84 -15.85 -61.22
N GLN A 88 -37.36 -17.08 -61.30
CA GLN A 88 -37.27 -18.08 -60.21
C GLN A 88 -35.81 -18.46 -59.92
N GLU A 89 -35.00 -18.74 -60.95
CA GLU A 89 -33.58 -19.01 -60.78
C GLU A 89 -32.84 -17.83 -60.14
N LYS A 90 -33.08 -16.60 -60.60
CA LYS A 90 -32.45 -15.39 -60.06
C LYS A 90 -32.84 -15.14 -58.59
N PHE A 91 -34.07 -15.50 -58.20
CA PHE A 91 -34.50 -15.49 -56.80
C PHE A 91 -33.77 -16.57 -55.98
N ILE A 92 -33.69 -17.81 -56.49
CA ILE A 92 -33.00 -18.93 -55.82
C ILE A 92 -31.49 -18.65 -55.67
N ARG A 93 -30.84 -18.09 -56.70
CA ARG A 93 -29.43 -17.67 -56.67
C ARG A 93 -29.20 -16.61 -55.59
N ARG A 94 -29.99 -15.53 -55.58
CA ARG A 94 -29.97 -14.49 -54.54
C ARG A 94 -30.20 -15.04 -53.13
N HIS A 95 -31.11 -16.00 -52.95
CA HIS A 95 -31.36 -16.60 -51.64
C HIS A 95 -30.20 -17.50 -51.19
N LYS A 96 -29.49 -18.16 -52.11
CA LYS A 96 -28.24 -18.88 -51.82
C LYS A 96 -27.09 -17.92 -51.49
N GLU A 97 -26.93 -16.85 -52.27
CA GLU A 97 -25.95 -15.79 -52.04
C GLU A 97 -26.14 -15.15 -50.65
N ALA A 98 -27.37 -14.77 -50.30
CA ALA A 98 -27.70 -14.21 -48.98
C ALA A 98 -27.37 -15.17 -47.83
N LYS A 99 -27.72 -16.47 -47.96
CA LYS A 99 -27.37 -17.49 -46.95
C LYS A 99 -25.87 -17.67 -46.79
N LEU A 100 -25.12 -17.72 -47.88
CA LEU A 100 -23.66 -17.82 -47.83
C LEU A 100 -23.03 -16.58 -47.17
N ASP A 101 -23.60 -15.39 -47.35
CA ASP A 101 -23.14 -14.17 -46.67
C ASP A 101 -23.58 -14.09 -45.19
N GLU A 102 -24.71 -14.69 -44.82
CA GLU A 102 -25.11 -14.90 -43.42
C GLU A 102 -24.18 -15.90 -42.72
N GLU A 103 -23.89 -17.03 -43.34
CA GLU A 103 -22.94 -18.05 -42.87
C GLU A 103 -21.51 -17.48 -42.73
N ARG A 104 -21.04 -16.67 -43.69
CA ARG A 104 -19.77 -15.93 -43.60
C ARG A 104 -19.73 -14.99 -42.39
N ARG A 105 -20.80 -14.22 -42.14
CA ARG A 105 -20.88 -13.30 -40.99
C ARG A 105 -20.90 -14.06 -39.66
N ALA A 106 -21.62 -15.17 -39.58
CA ALA A 106 -21.64 -16.03 -38.39
C ALA A 106 -20.25 -16.61 -38.10
N ASN A 107 -19.54 -17.11 -39.12
CA ASN A 107 -18.19 -17.64 -38.97
C ASN A 107 -17.19 -16.55 -38.53
N LEU A 108 -17.24 -15.35 -39.11
CA LEU A 108 -16.38 -14.22 -38.71
C LEU A 108 -16.63 -13.78 -37.25
N LEU A 109 -17.87 -13.83 -36.77
CA LEU A 109 -18.19 -13.58 -35.36
C LEU A 109 -17.61 -14.66 -34.44
N LEU A 110 -17.76 -15.95 -34.80
CA LEU A 110 -17.18 -17.06 -34.05
C LEU A 110 -15.64 -17.02 -34.03
N GLU A 111 -15.00 -16.62 -35.14
CA GLU A 111 -13.55 -16.40 -35.22
C GLU A 111 -13.10 -15.25 -34.31
N MET A 112 -13.85 -14.14 -34.27
CA MET A 112 -13.58 -13.00 -33.38
C MET A 112 -13.76 -13.36 -31.89
N GLU A 113 -14.82 -14.09 -31.54
CA GLU A 113 -15.03 -14.60 -30.19
C GLU A 113 -13.93 -15.58 -29.76
N ALA A 114 -13.50 -16.46 -30.65
CA ALA A 114 -12.39 -17.38 -30.40
C ALA A 114 -11.05 -16.65 -30.19
N GLN A 115 -10.79 -15.58 -30.97
CA GLN A 115 -9.61 -14.72 -30.78
C GLN A 115 -9.65 -14.01 -29.42
N LEU A 116 -10.76 -13.36 -29.07
CA LEU A 116 -10.93 -12.69 -27.77
C LEU A 116 -10.74 -13.67 -26.59
N GLN A 117 -11.34 -14.87 -26.67
CA GLN A 117 -11.11 -15.91 -25.65
C GLN A 117 -9.66 -16.38 -25.59
N ALA A 118 -8.94 -16.46 -26.71
CA ALA A 118 -7.52 -16.81 -26.73
C ALA A 118 -6.65 -15.70 -26.12
N GLU A 119 -6.98 -14.43 -26.35
CA GLU A 119 -6.30 -13.29 -25.74
C GLU A 119 -6.58 -13.20 -24.24
N GLU A 120 -7.82 -13.38 -23.79
CA GLU A 120 -8.14 -13.47 -22.37
C GLU A 120 -7.37 -14.60 -21.68
N ARG A 121 -7.26 -15.77 -22.31
CA ARG A 121 -6.47 -16.90 -21.77
C ARG A 121 -4.99 -16.52 -21.65
N LYS A 122 -4.39 -15.88 -22.67
CA LYS A 122 -3.01 -15.36 -22.63
C LYS A 122 -2.84 -14.33 -21.52
N GLN A 123 -3.76 -13.38 -21.37
CA GLN A 123 -3.71 -12.36 -20.32
C GLN A 123 -3.81 -12.98 -18.92
N ARG A 124 -4.72 -13.94 -18.70
CA ARG A 124 -4.85 -14.68 -17.43
C ARG A 124 -3.59 -15.50 -17.13
N GLN A 125 -3.00 -16.16 -18.13
CA GLN A 125 -1.72 -16.87 -18.00
C GLN A 125 -0.56 -15.91 -17.66
N ALA A 126 -0.46 -14.77 -18.33
CA ALA A 126 0.54 -13.74 -18.03
C ALA A 126 0.36 -13.15 -16.61
N GLN A 127 -0.88 -12.91 -16.18
CA GLN A 127 -1.18 -12.46 -14.82
C GLN A 127 -0.82 -13.53 -13.76
N LEU A 128 -1.02 -14.82 -14.05
CA LEU A 128 -0.60 -15.92 -13.17
C LEU A 128 0.93 -16.03 -13.12
N ALA A 129 1.63 -15.97 -14.26
CA ALA A 129 3.09 -15.93 -14.29
C ALA A 129 3.64 -14.72 -13.50
N LEU A 130 3.04 -13.54 -13.65
CA LEU A 130 3.37 -12.33 -12.89
C LEU A 130 2.97 -12.40 -11.41
N LYS A 131 2.14 -13.35 -10.98
CA LYS A 131 1.90 -13.66 -9.56
C LYS A 131 2.97 -14.60 -9.03
N TYR A 132 3.22 -15.72 -9.72
CA TYR A 132 4.28 -16.66 -9.33
C TYR A 132 5.66 -15.99 -9.26
N LEU A 133 6.01 -15.10 -10.20
CA LEU A 133 7.23 -14.29 -10.16
C LEU A 133 7.30 -13.25 -9.00
N LYS A 134 6.19 -12.96 -8.32
CA LYS A 134 6.12 -12.09 -7.12
C LYS A 134 6.03 -12.88 -5.81
N GLU A 135 5.44 -14.07 -5.88
CA GLU A 135 5.32 -15.03 -4.78
C GLU A 135 6.63 -15.82 -4.57
N ASP A 136 7.42 -15.97 -5.63
CA ASP A 136 8.77 -16.52 -5.61
C ASP A 136 9.69 -15.78 -4.62
N PRO A 137 10.21 -16.45 -3.56
CA PRO A 137 11.13 -15.83 -2.63
C PRO A 137 12.47 -15.45 -3.28
N ARG A 138 12.85 -16.10 -4.39
CA ARG A 138 14.09 -15.85 -5.13
C ARG A 138 14.01 -14.49 -5.84
N GLY A 139 12.98 -14.25 -6.65
CA GLY A 139 12.69 -12.94 -7.25
C GLY A 139 12.48 -11.82 -6.23
N ARG A 140 11.84 -12.11 -5.08
CA ARG A 140 11.71 -11.17 -3.95
C ARG A 140 13.08 -10.73 -3.39
N ASN A 141 14.05 -11.64 -3.31
CA ASN A 141 15.39 -11.33 -2.83
C ASN A 141 16.10 -10.35 -3.77
N VAL A 142 16.11 -10.60 -5.09
CA VAL A 142 16.68 -9.69 -6.10
C VAL A 142 16.09 -8.29 -5.97
N ARG A 143 14.75 -8.18 -5.92
CA ARG A 143 14.06 -6.89 -5.78
C ARG A 143 14.39 -6.15 -4.48
N SER A 144 14.61 -6.86 -3.37
CA SER A 144 15.00 -6.19 -2.13
C SER A 144 16.41 -5.62 -2.19
N VAL A 145 17.32 -6.27 -2.94
CA VAL A 145 18.68 -5.74 -3.17
C VAL A 145 18.66 -4.54 -4.14
N THR A 146 17.86 -4.56 -5.21
CA THR A 146 17.76 -3.39 -6.12
C THR A 146 17.17 -2.17 -5.41
N MET A 147 16.13 -2.35 -4.59
CA MET A 147 15.56 -1.25 -3.80
C MET A 147 16.52 -0.71 -2.72
N LEU A 148 17.45 -1.53 -2.22
CA LEU A 148 18.53 -1.06 -1.34
C LEU A 148 19.58 -0.22 -2.08
N HIS A 149 19.91 -0.57 -3.33
CA HIS A 149 20.80 0.22 -4.19
C HIS A 149 20.19 1.59 -4.54
N GLU A 150 18.91 1.62 -4.90
CA GLU A 150 18.14 2.85 -5.10
C GLU A 150 18.16 3.73 -3.83
N ALA A 151 17.89 3.14 -2.66
CA ALA A 151 17.91 3.87 -1.39
C ALA A 151 19.32 4.37 -0.97
N ILE A 152 20.40 3.71 -1.40
CA ILE A 152 21.78 4.17 -1.20
C ILE A 152 22.06 5.37 -2.11
N LYS A 153 21.73 5.28 -3.41
CA LYS A 153 21.86 6.41 -4.37
C LYS A 153 21.08 7.64 -3.92
N ASP A 154 19.83 7.47 -3.49
CA ASP A 154 19.02 8.56 -2.94
C ASP A 154 19.66 9.19 -1.69
N ARG A 155 20.28 8.36 -0.83
CA ARG A 155 20.97 8.83 0.37
C ARG A 155 22.27 9.57 0.04
N GLU A 156 23.03 9.12 -0.95
CA GLU A 156 24.21 9.82 -1.46
C GLU A 156 23.83 11.18 -2.06
N ALA A 157 22.76 11.23 -2.86
CA ALA A 157 22.21 12.49 -3.38
C ALA A 157 21.76 13.44 -2.27
N GLN A 158 21.08 12.94 -1.23
CA GLN A 158 20.71 13.73 -0.05
C GLN A 158 21.93 14.25 0.73
N ILE A 159 23.00 13.46 0.83
CA ILE A 159 24.26 13.86 1.49
C ILE A 159 24.98 14.93 0.66
N ALA A 160 25.05 14.76 -0.66
CA ALA A 160 25.62 15.74 -1.58
C ALA A 160 24.88 17.08 -1.49
N PHE A 161 23.54 17.06 -1.62
CA PHE A 161 22.68 18.23 -1.49
C PHE A 161 22.84 18.91 -0.12
N LYS A 162 22.89 18.15 0.98
CA LYS A 162 23.10 18.71 2.33
C LYS A 162 24.49 19.34 2.51
N ASN A 163 25.52 18.79 1.86
CA ASN A 163 26.86 19.36 1.88
C ASN A 163 26.96 20.62 1.01
N GLU A 164 26.21 20.70 -0.08
CA GLU A 164 26.10 21.91 -0.91
C GLU A 164 25.31 23.01 -0.19
N LEU A 165 24.16 22.69 0.42
CA LEU A 165 23.39 23.61 1.25
C LEU A 165 24.25 24.22 2.36
N LYS A 166 25.01 23.40 3.09
CA LYS A 166 25.98 23.88 4.11
C LYS A 166 27.00 24.86 3.55
N ARG A 167 27.52 24.63 2.33
CA ARG A 167 28.47 25.55 1.69
C ARG A 167 27.81 26.89 1.37
N GLN A 168 26.53 26.88 0.97
CA GLN A 168 25.75 28.10 0.74
C GLN A 168 25.48 28.82 2.07
N GLU A 169 25.07 28.11 3.13
CA GLU A 169 24.93 28.64 4.49
C GLU A 169 26.24 29.27 5.00
N GLU A 170 27.39 28.61 4.79
CA GLU A 170 28.73 29.11 5.14
C GLU A 170 29.20 30.31 4.30
N VAL A 171 28.64 30.53 3.11
CA VAL A 171 28.91 31.73 2.30
C VAL A 171 28.02 32.87 2.78
N ASN A 172 26.71 32.64 2.89
CA ASN A 172 25.75 33.64 3.37
C ASN A 172 26.13 34.17 4.75
N ALA A 173 26.54 33.30 5.68
CA ALA A 173 26.98 33.71 7.02
C ALA A 173 28.26 34.57 7.02
N LYS A 174 29.13 34.45 6.00
CA LYS A 174 30.30 35.33 5.82
C LYS A 174 29.87 36.68 5.25
N GLU A 175 28.96 36.70 4.28
CA GLU A 175 28.40 37.93 3.72
C GLU A 175 27.63 38.74 4.79
N GLU A 176 26.84 38.09 5.64
CA GLU A 176 26.19 38.72 6.80
C GLU A 176 27.20 39.31 7.79
N GLN A 177 28.28 38.58 8.11
CA GLN A 177 29.34 39.09 8.98
C GLN A 177 30.09 40.28 8.37
N GLU A 178 30.37 40.25 7.06
CA GLU A 178 30.95 41.40 6.35
C GLU A 178 30.02 42.62 6.34
N LEU A 179 28.71 42.41 6.14
CA LEU A 179 27.72 43.50 6.22
C LEU A 179 27.67 44.11 7.62
N LEU A 180 27.62 43.30 8.68
CA LEU A 180 27.64 43.76 10.06
C LEU A 180 28.92 44.54 10.39
N GLN A 181 30.10 44.09 9.94
CA GLN A 181 31.37 44.81 10.10
C GLN A 181 31.36 46.15 9.35
N ARG A 182 30.83 46.18 8.11
CA ARG A 182 30.68 47.41 7.32
C ARG A 182 29.73 48.41 8.00
N GLU A 183 28.68 47.95 8.65
CA GLU A 183 27.78 48.82 9.44
C GLU A 183 28.41 49.33 10.74
N GLN A 184 29.13 48.48 11.48
CA GLN A 184 29.89 48.91 12.66
C GLN A 184 30.92 49.98 12.31
N ASN A 185 31.69 49.79 11.24
CA ASN A 185 32.66 50.77 10.76
C ASN A 185 31.99 52.09 10.34
N ARG A 186 30.86 52.05 9.62
CA ARG A 186 30.07 53.24 9.26
C ARG A 186 29.53 54.00 10.47
N ASN A 187 29.14 53.30 11.53
CA ASN A 187 28.67 53.92 12.77
C ASN A 187 29.84 54.53 13.55
N HIS A 188 30.99 53.87 13.60
CA HIS A 188 32.21 54.42 14.22
C HIS A 188 32.68 55.70 13.49
N GLU A 189 32.71 55.69 12.15
CA GLU A 189 32.98 56.88 11.33
C GLU A 189 32.04 58.05 11.65
N ARG A 190 30.74 57.79 11.88
CA ARG A 190 29.75 58.81 12.23
C ARG A 190 30.04 59.39 13.62
N GLU A 191 30.27 58.54 14.61
CA GLU A 191 30.64 58.98 15.95
C GLU A 191 31.93 59.83 15.94
N GLU A 192 32.94 59.44 15.17
CA GLU A 192 34.17 60.25 15.05
C GLU A 192 33.89 61.61 14.42
N LYS A 193 33.14 61.65 13.31
CA LYS A 193 32.75 62.90 12.63
C LYS A 193 31.95 63.83 13.57
N GLU A 194 31.07 63.28 14.41
CA GLU A 194 30.36 64.04 15.45
C GLU A 194 31.31 64.55 16.54
N LYS A 195 32.22 63.71 17.06
CA LYS A 195 33.23 64.10 18.05
C LYS A 195 34.16 65.20 17.50
N PHE A 196 34.53 65.15 16.23
CA PHE A 196 35.30 66.21 15.56
C PHE A 196 34.48 67.49 15.37
N ALA A 197 33.22 67.41 14.95
CA ALA A 197 32.34 68.57 14.82
C ALA A 197 32.08 69.28 16.17
N GLN A 198 31.90 68.52 17.25
CA GLN A 198 31.80 69.06 18.62
C GLN A 198 33.11 69.74 19.05
N ARG A 199 34.27 69.15 18.75
CA ARG A 199 35.59 69.76 19.02
C ARG A 199 35.78 71.06 18.25
N ALA A 200 35.37 71.12 16.98
CA ALA A 200 35.45 72.34 16.16
C ALA A 200 34.63 73.48 16.77
N ARG A 201 33.34 73.26 17.06
CA ARG A 201 32.46 74.25 17.73
C ARG A 201 33.04 74.73 19.06
N ASN A 202 33.49 73.80 19.91
CA ASN A 202 34.14 74.12 21.18
C ASN A 202 35.43 74.96 21.04
N VAL A 203 36.09 74.94 19.87
CA VAL A 203 37.26 75.79 19.57
C VAL A 203 36.81 77.15 19.02
N GLU A 204 35.78 77.20 18.17
CA GLU A 204 35.16 78.44 17.67
C GLU A 204 34.57 79.29 18.80
N GLU A 205 33.85 78.67 19.74
CA GLU A 205 33.33 79.31 20.96
C GLU A 205 34.46 79.87 21.85
N LYS A 206 35.53 79.10 22.07
CA LYS A 206 36.70 79.58 22.84
C LYS A 206 37.44 80.71 22.13
N ASN A 207 37.58 80.65 20.81
CA ASN A 207 38.25 81.69 20.03
C ASN A 207 37.44 83.00 20.01
N SER A 208 36.11 82.93 19.84
CA SER A 208 35.25 84.11 19.93
C SER A 208 35.21 84.71 21.34
N HIS A 209 35.22 83.89 22.39
CA HIS A 209 35.35 84.39 23.77
C HIS A 209 36.72 85.04 24.05
N LEU A 210 37.82 84.47 23.50
CA LEU A 210 39.15 85.09 23.55
C LEU A 210 39.18 86.43 22.81
N GLN A 211 38.53 86.55 21.65
CA GLN A 211 38.39 87.82 20.93
C GLN A 211 37.62 88.85 21.75
N GLN A 212 36.52 88.48 22.41
CA GLN A 212 35.77 89.34 23.33
C GLN A 212 36.65 89.83 24.51
N MET A 213 37.43 88.94 25.13
CA MET A 213 38.35 89.35 26.21
C MET A 213 39.45 90.29 25.72
N LEU A 214 40.03 90.02 24.53
CA LEU A 214 41.04 90.90 23.93
C LEU A 214 40.47 92.29 23.62
N PHE A 215 39.22 92.36 23.14
CA PHE A 215 38.50 93.61 22.93
C PHE A 215 38.28 94.38 24.25
N GLN A 216 37.78 93.73 25.30
CA GLN A 216 37.63 94.35 26.63
C GLN A 216 38.96 94.82 27.22
N ILE A 217 40.07 94.12 26.95
CA ILE A 217 41.42 94.54 27.36
C ILE A 217 41.87 95.79 26.57
N ALA A 218 41.54 95.90 25.29
CA ALA A 218 41.80 97.08 24.48
C ALA A 218 40.96 98.29 24.93
N GLU A 219 39.66 98.12 25.19
CA GLU A 219 38.81 99.15 25.77
C GLU A 219 39.34 99.63 27.13
N ARG A 220 39.68 98.72 28.05
CA ARG A 220 40.29 99.07 29.34
C ARG A 220 41.62 99.80 29.21
N LYS A 221 42.38 99.60 28.13
CA LYS A 221 43.58 100.40 27.82
C LYS A 221 43.21 101.79 27.31
N LYS A 222 42.20 101.92 26.45
CA LYS A 222 41.69 103.19 25.93
C LYS A 222 41.13 104.07 27.06
N MET A 223 40.24 103.54 27.89
CA MET A 223 39.70 104.24 29.07
C MET A 223 40.79 104.73 30.02
N ARG A 224 41.91 103.98 30.15
CA ARG A 224 43.07 104.38 30.98
C ARG A 224 43.97 105.43 30.33
N ALA A 225 43.91 105.61 29.01
CA ALA A 225 44.57 106.72 28.32
C ALA A 225 43.73 107.99 28.48
N GLU A 226 42.43 107.89 28.19
CA GLU A 226 41.45 108.98 28.36
C GLU A 226 41.43 109.49 29.82
N GLN A 227 41.47 108.60 30.82
CA GLN A 227 41.60 108.98 32.22
C GLN A 227 42.92 109.72 32.55
N LYS A 228 44.01 109.48 31.83
CA LYS A 228 45.27 110.21 32.02
C LYS A 228 45.23 111.59 31.38
N GLU A 229 44.59 111.71 30.22
CA GLU A 229 44.37 112.99 29.54
C GLU A 229 43.46 113.88 30.40
N MET A 230 42.33 113.36 30.85
CA MET A 230 41.42 114.03 31.80
C MET A 230 42.13 114.47 33.09
N LEU A 231 43.03 113.65 33.66
CA LEU A 231 43.82 114.02 34.84
C LEU A 231 44.88 115.10 34.54
N ALA A 232 45.45 115.13 33.34
CA ALA A 232 46.38 116.18 32.93
C ALA A 232 45.68 117.52 32.73
N ASP A 233 44.47 117.53 32.18
CA ASP A 233 43.67 118.75 32.01
C ASP A 233 43.10 119.25 33.36
N VAL A 234 42.70 118.36 34.27
CA VAL A 234 42.33 118.73 35.66
C VAL A 234 43.52 119.34 36.41
N ASN A 235 44.73 118.79 36.25
CA ASN A 235 45.93 119.38 36.86
C ASN A 235 46.24 120.77 36.28
N ARG A 236 46.05 120.99 34.97
CA ARG A 236 46.23 122.31 34.35
C ARG A 236 45.23 123.33 34.90
N GLY A 237 43.95 122.96 34.99
CA GLY A 237 42.93 123.83 35.60
C GLY A 237 43.22 124.15 37.07
N ALA A 238 43.81 123.21 37.82
CA ALA A 238 44.26 123.48 39.19
C ALA A 238 45.48 124.41 39.25
N GLU A 239 46.42 124.34 38.30
CA GLU A 239 47.55 125.27 38.19
C GLU A 239 47.13 126.68 37.76
N GLU A 240 46.06 126.79 36.96
CA GLU A 240 45.40 128.05 36.60
C GLU A 240 44.65 128.64 37.81
N GLU A 241 43.79 127.86 38.49
CA GLU A 241 43.11 128.32 39.73
C GLU A 241 44.10 128.72 40.83
N ILE A 242 45.26 128.07 40.96
CA ILE A 242 46.29 128.46 41.96
C ILE A 242 46.88 129.84 41.63
N GLN A 243 47.02 130.22 40.36
CA GLN A 243 47.51 131.54 39.97
C GLN A 243 46.44 132.61 40.25
N ASP A 244 45.19 132.37 39.84
CA ASP A 244 44.07 133.29 40.10
C ASP A 244 43.86 133.50 41.62
N ASN A 245 43.90 132.42 42.42
CA ASN A 245 43.81 132.52 43.88
C ASN A 245 44.98 133.30 44.51
N LEU A 246 46.18 133.31 43.92
CA LEU A 246 47.31 134.11 44.40
C LEU A 246 47.16 135.60 44.08
N GLU A 247 46.56 135.94 42.95
CA GLU A 247 46.20 137.32 42.61
C GLU A 247 45.04 137.83 43.47
N GLU A 248 43.97 137.04 43.62
CA GLU A 248 42.88 137.35 44.55
C GLU A 248 43.38 137.49 45.99
N ALA A 249 44.29 136.62 46.46
CA ALA A 249 44.82 136.70 47.81
C ALA A 249 45.65 137.98 48.06
N ARG A 250 46.23 138.61 47.02
CA ARG A 250 46.82 139.96 47.15
C ARG A 250 45.73 141.02 47.34
N VAL A 251 44.75 141.06 46.43
CA VAL A 251 43.63 142.02 46.46
C VAL A 251 42.80 141.89 47.74
N GLN A 252 42.62 140.67 48.26
CA GLN A 252 41.95 140.45 49.54
C GLN A 252 42.79 140.91 50.73
N ARG A 253 44.12 140.72 50.75
CA ARG A 253 44.97 141.22 51.86
C ARG A 253 44.88 142.74 52.03
N GLU A 254 44.85 143.49 50.94
CA GLU A 254 44.68 144.94 50.95
C GLU A 254 43.33 145.35 51.56
N LYS A 255 42.24 144.67 51.16
CA LYS A 255 40.89 144.87 51.74
C LYS A 255 40.80 144.43 53.20
N ILE A 256 41.46 143.34 53.57
CA ILE A 256 41.44 142.73 54.91
C ILE A 256 42.11 143.64 55.95
N VAL A 257 43.16 144.40 55.59
CA VAL A 257 43.75 145.42 56.49
C VAL A 257 42.71 146.47 56.86
N ALA A 258 42.08 147.11 55.87
CA ALA A 258 41.04 148.13 56.10
C ALA A 258 39.83 147.58 56.87
N VAL A 259 39.44 146.33 56.62
CA VAL A 259 38.30 145.68 57.30
C VAL A 259 38.65 145.26 58.74
N HIS A 260 39.90 144.93 59.07
CA HIS A 260 40.29 144.62 60.46
C HIS A 260 40.39 145.84 61.37
N GLU A 261 40.72 147.02 60.83
CA GLU A 261 40.62 148.29 61.55
C GLU A 261 39.16 148.58 61.93
N TYR A 262 38.22 148.36 60.99
CA TYR A 262 36.79 148.51 61.22
C TYR A 262 36.22 147.47 62.20
N ASN A 263 36.41 146.17 61.93
CA ASN A 263 35.74 145.08 62.65
C ASN A 263 36.21 144.90 64.10
N ARG A 264 37.35 145.47 64.50
CA ARG A 264 37.78 145.50 65.92
C ARG A 264 36.83 146.29 66.84
N SER A 265 35.92 147.09 66.28
CA SER A 265 35.04 147.98 67.06
C SER A 265 33.76 147.35 67.62
N ILE A 266 33.34 146.14 67.21
CA ILE A 266 31.91 145.71 67.32
C ILE A 266 31.62 144.31 67.94
N ALA A 267 32.56 143.35 68.03
CA ALA A 267 32.21 141.91 68.17
C ALA A 267 32.02 141.31 69.60
N GLN A 268 31.13 140.31 69.75
CA GLN A 268 30.95 139.41 70.93
C GLN A 268 30.46 137.96 70.56
N PRO A 269 30.55 136.92 71.45
CA PRO A 269 30.41 135.49 71.07
C PRO A 269 29.44 134.55 71.90
N PRO A 270 28.79 133.54 71.26
CA PRO A 270 28.09 132.38 71.89
C PRO A 270 28.56 130.99 71.31
N LEU A 271 28.16 129.74 71.70
CA LEU A 271 27.38 129.12 72.80
C LEU A 271 27.83 127.63 73.05
N THR A 272 27.02 126.69 73.60
CA THR A 272 27.49 125.37 74.15
C THR A 272 26.68 124.09 73.78
N LYS A 273 26.83 122.98 74.56
CA LYS A 273 26.80 121.56 74.08
C LYS A 273 25.49 120.75 74.22
N HIS A 274 24.49 121.21 74.98
CA HIS A 274 23.37 120.37 75.47
C HIS A 274 22.63 119.59 74.37
N ASP A 275 22.42 120.21 73.21
CA ASP A 275 21.47 119.70 72.20
C ASP A 275 21.95 118.46 71.44
N ARG A 276 23.21 118.04 71.63
CA ARG A 276 23.80 116.88 70.95
C ARG A 276 23.33 115.52 71.50
N LEU A 277 22.77 115.45 72.73
CA LEU A 277 22.53 114.16 73.38
C LEU A 277 21.21 113.46 72.95
N ARG A 278 20.18 114.24 72.60
CA ARG A 278 18.78 113.74 72.47
C ARG A 278 18.52 112.79 71.29
N GLN A 279 19.45 112.62 70.35
CA GLN A 279 19.20 111.88 69.11
C GLN A 279 19.40 110.35 69.21
N ARG A 280 20.12 109.83 70.22
CA ARG A 280 20.65 108.45 70.17
C ARG A 280 19.65 107.33 70.51
N ILE A 281 18.60 107.62 71.28
CA ILE A 281 17.80 106.60 72.00
C ILE A 281 16.78 105.84 71.12
N LYS A 282 16.40 106.37 69.95
CA LYS A 282 15.22 105.90 69.17
C LYS A 282 15.49 104.75 68.17
N ARG A 283 16.24 103.68 68.50
CA ARG A 283 16.69 102.71 67.47
C ARG A 283 16.68 101.20 67.78
N GLU A 284 16.36 100.73 68.98
CA GLU A 284 16.74 99.35 69.40
C GLU A 284 15.56 98.36 69.63
N GLU A 285 14.32 98.70 69.31
CA GLU A 285 13.10 97.94 69.72
C GLU A 285 12.49 97.01 68.62
N GLY A 286 13.29 96.46 67.69
CA GLY A 286 12.78 95.96 66.39
C GLY A 286 12.59 94.44 66.14
N ASP A 287 13.55 93.58 66.48
CA ASP A 287 13.87 92.43 65.59
C ASP A 287 13.36 91.02 65.97
N ASP A 288 12.81 90.80 67.17
CA ASP A 288 12.67 89.41 67.68
C ASP A 288 11.47 88.58 67.16
N ALA A 289 10.45 89.20 66.57
CA ALA A 289 9.19 88.52 66.24
C ALA A 289 9.26 87.49 65.08
N ALA A 290 10.32 87.51 64.25
CA ALA A 290 10.29 86.87 62.93
C ALA A 290 10.55 85.35 62.90
N ARG A 291 11.09 84.75 63.96
CA ARG A 291 11.76 83.42 63.87
C ARG A 291 10.83 82.21 64.01
N ALA A 292 9.68 82.33 64.68
CA ALA A 292 8.85 81.19 65.07
C ALA A 292 8.04 80.51 63.94
N LEU A 293 7.92 81.14 62.76
CA LEU A 293 6.96 80.74 61.70
C LEU A 293 7.52 79.76 60.64
N GLN A 294 8.77 79.27 60.77
CA GLN A 294 9.40 78.42 59.75
C GLN A 294 9.31 76.92 60.04
N ASP A 295 9.41 76.49 61.30
CA ASP A 295 9.59 75.07 61.65
C ASP A 295 8.36 74.19 61.37
N GLU A 296 7.14 74.69 61.62
CA GLU A 296 5.90 73.92 61.45
C GLU A 296 5.67 73.40 60.01
N LYS A 297 6.24 74.07 59.00
CA LYS A 297 6.08 73.70 57.58
C LYS A 297 6.84 72.43 57.19
N VAL A 298 7.87 72.05 57.94
CA VAL A 298 8.79 70.96 57.54
C VAL A 298 8.19 69.57 57.78
N ASP A 299 7.42 69.40 58.86
CA ASP A 299 6.89 68.08 59.24
C ASP A 299 5.60 67.68 58.51
N ALA A 300 4.85 68.66 57.98
CA ALA A 300 3.66 68.40 57.16
C ALA A 300 3.97 67.54 55.91
N MET A 301 5.14 67.76 55.28
CA MET A 301 5.50 67.09 54.02
C MET A 301 5.89 65.60 54.16
N LYS A 302 6.22 65.13 55.38
CA LYS A 302 6.82 63.80 55.59
C LYS A 302 5.81 62.65 55.65
N ARG A 303 4.50 62.92 55.82
CA ARG A 303 3.48 61.88 56.11
C ARG A 303 3.08 61.05 54.87
N VAL A 304 2.82 61.71 53.74
CA VAL A 304 2.24 61.08 52.53
C VAL A 304 3.07 59.94 51.92
N PRO A 305 4.42 60.00 51.85
CA PRO A 305 5.22 58.90 51.29
C PRO A 305 5.14 57.60 52.10
N MET A 306 5.10 57.70 53.43
CA MET A 306 5.17 56.54 54.34
C MET A 306 3.94 55.63 54.24
N GLU A 307 2.76 56.20 54.03
CA GLU A 307 1.51 55.43 53.89
C GLU A 307 1.46 54.62 52.59
N ARG A 308 2.00 55.17 51.50
CA ARG A 308 2.09 54.49 50.20
C ARG A 308 3.01 53.26 50.26
N LEU A 309 4.06 53.33 51.07
CA LEU A 309 5.04 52.25 51.23
C LEU A 309 4.43 51.06 52.01
N LYS A 310 3.74 51.33 53.13
CA LYS A 310 3.04 50.28 53.92
C LYS A 310 2.00 49.51 53.08
N LYS A 311 1.21 50.20 52.27
CA LYS A 311 0.18 49.57 51.40
C LYS A 311 0.78 48.62 50.34
N LYS A 312 2.01 48.88 49.86
CA LYS A 312 2.68 47.97 48.91
C LYS A 312 3.14 46.66 49.54
N GLN A 313 3.65 46.69 50.78
CA GLN A 313 4.06 45.47 51.50
C GLN A 313 2.84 44.57 51.75
N GLN A 314 1.76 45.13 52.32
CA GLN A 314 0.53 44.39 52.62
C GLN A 314 -0.10 43.69 51.40
N TRP A 315 0.04 44.26 50.20
CA TRP A 315 -0.43 43.63 48.96
C TRP A 315 0.46 42.46 48.50
N PHE A 316 1.78 42.60 48.63
CA PHE A 316 2.75 41.56 48.26
C PHE A 316 2.57 40.29 49.11
N ASP A 317 2.39 40.45 50.42
CA ASP A 317 2.21 39.32 51.34
C ASP A 317 0.92 38.54 51.04
N GLN A 318 -0.19 39.22 50.74
CA GLN A 318 -1.46 38.59 50.34
C GLN A 318 -1.37 37.79 49.03
N CYS A 319 -0.52 38.21 48.08
CA CYS A 319 -0.26 37.43 46.88
C CYS A 319 0.53 36.14 47.17
N LYS A 320 1.44 36.19 48.15
CA LYS A 320 2.30 35.07 48.52
C LYS A 320 1.53 33.90 49.16
N GLU A 321 0.62 34.20 50.09
CA GLU A 321 -0.23 33.19 50.75
C GLU A 321 -1.14 32.46 49.74
N ARG A 322 -1.72 33.19 48.79
CA ARG A 322 -2.58 32.62 47.74
C ARG A 322 -1.85 31.64 46.84
N ALA A 323 -0.58 31.91 46.51
CA ALA A 323 0.24 31.00 45.72
C ALA A 323 0.56 29.69 46.46
N GLN A 324 0.83 29.76 47.77
CA GLN A 324 1.10 28.59 48.60
C GLN A 324 -0.14 27.69 48.76
N LEU A 325 -1.33 28.28 48.92
CA LEU A 325 -2.60 27.55 49.00
C LEU A 325 -2.99 26.85 47.68
N ALA A 326 -2.56 27.37 46.53
CA ALA A 326 -2.75 26.70 45.24
C ALA A 326 -1.85 25.46 45.11
N PHE A 327 -0.55 25.62 45.38
CA PHE A 327 0.45 24.55 45.26
C PHE A 327 0.20 23.37 46.23
N ALA A 328 -0.39 23.63 47.40
CA ALA A 328 -0.79 22.57 48.33
C ALA A 328 -1.85 21.63 47.72
N LYS A 329 -2.93 22.20 47.16
CA LYS A 329 -4.04 21.43 46.56
C LYS A 329 -3.60 20.60 45.35
N GLU A 330 -2.76 21.19 44.49
CA GLU A 330 -2.23 20.52 43.30
C GLU A 330 -1.39 19.28 43.64
N ASN A 331 -0.73 19.27 44.81
CA ASN A 331 -0.03 18.08 45.32
C ASN A 331 -0.99 17.04 45.95
N GLU A 332 -2.05 17.46 46.63
CA GLU A 332 -3.03 16.55 47.25
C GLU A 332 -3.81 15.74 46.19
N GLU A 333 -4.13 16.33 45.04
CA GLU A 333 -4.88 15.66 43.96
C GLU A 333 -4.05 14.58 43.21
N MET A 334 -2.72 14.65 43.26
CA MET A 334 -1.84 13.85 42.39
C MET A 334 -1.29 12.55 42.99
N GLN A 335 -1.31 12.34 44.31
CA GLN A 335 -0.54 11.26 44.96
C GLN A 335 -1.21 9.86 45.05
N HIS A 336 -2.43 9.67 44.53
CA HIS A 336 -3.28 8.55 44.98
C HIS A 336 -3.63 7.43 43.96
N LYS A 337 -2.97 7.33 42.79
CA LYS A 337 -3.40 6.43 41.69
C LYS A 337 -2.49 5.25 41.27
N GLU A 338 -1.32 5.04 41.88
CA GLU A 338 -0.34 4.02 41.41
C GLU A 338 -0.05 2.85 42.38
N ARG A 339 -1.06 2.31 43.09
CA ARG A 339 -0.87 1.19 44.06
C ARG A 339 -1.94 0.09 44.05
N THR A 340 -2.42 -0.34 42.87
CA THR A 340 -3.40 -1.45 42.76
C THR A 340 -3.05 -2.57 41.77
N GLN A 341 -1.95 -2.46 41.01
CA GLN A 341 -1.64 -3.45 39.95
C GLN A 341 -0.78 -4.63 40.43
N SER A 342 0.24 -4.37 41.27
CA SER A 342 1.21 -5.38 41.74
C SER A 342 0.67 -6.46 42.68
N VAL A 343 -0.56 -6.31 43.19
CA VAL A 343 -1.24 -7.33 44.01
C VAL A 343 -1.94 -8.38 43.14
N PHE A 344 -2.38 -8.00 41.94
CA PHE A 344 -3.12 -8.90 41.04
C PHE A 344 -2.19 -9.93 40.39
N GLU A 345 -1.02 -9.47 39.92
CA GLU A 345 0.02 -10.28 39.28
C GLU A 345 0.57 -11.38 40.21
N ARG A 346 0.66 -11.12 41.52
CA ARG A 346 1.15 -12.09 42.52
C ARG A 346 0.16 -13.22 42.86
N CYS A 347 -1.11 -13.07 42.53
CA CYS A 347 -2.14 -14.07 42.84
C CYS A 347 -2.54 -14.91 41.62
N GLY A 348 -2.45 -14.37 40.39
CA GLY A 348 -2.85 -15.07 39.18
C GLY A 348 -1.98 -16.29 38.80
N THR A 349 -0.68 -16.25 39.11
CA THR A 349 0.28 -17.30 38.73
C THR A 349 0.04 -18.63 39.44
N ASN A 350 -0.38 -18.61 40.71
CA ASN A 350 -0.53 -19.82 41.52
C ASN A 350 -1.71 -20.72 41.08
N LEU A 351 -2.74 -20.16 40.43
CA LEU A 351 -3.92 -20.94 40.01
C LEU A 351 -3.62 -21.86 38.81
N MET A 352 -2.93 -21.33 37.80
CA MET A 352 -2.61 -22.06 36.57
C MET A 352 -1.59 -23.19 36.81
N VAL A 353 -0.63 -22.96 37.71
CA VAL A 353 0.37 -23.98 38.09
C VAL A 353 -0.28 -25.19 38.76
N ASN A 354 -1.25 -24.95 39.65
CA ASN A 354 -1.96 -26.04 40.35
C ASN A 354 -2.83 -26.88 39.39
N MET A 355 -3.47 -26.25 38.40
CA MET A 355 -4.26 -26.98 37.39
C MET A 355 -3.40 -27.88 36.49
N ALA A 356 -2.18 -27.46 36.15
CA ALA A 356 -1.27 -28.28 35.35
C ALA A 356 -0.84 -29.57 36.07
N ALA A 357 -0.49 -29.47 37.36
CA ALA A 357 -0.06 -30.60 38.17
C ALA A 357 -1.15 -31.68 38.32
N ASP A 358 -2.41 -31.27 38.49
CA ASP A 358 -3.56 -32.17 38.63
C ASP A 358 -3.89 -32.93 37.32
N GLU A 359 -3.57 -32.36 36.16
CA GLU A 359 -3.75 -33.04 34.87
C GLU A 359 -2.69 -34.10 34.59
N GLU A 360 -1.43 -33.86 34.98
CA GLU A 360 -0.35 -34.83 34.77
C GLU A 360 -0.55 -36.10 35.61
N ARG A 361 -1.03 -35.96 36.86
CA ARG A 361 -1.33 -37.11 37.73
C ARG A 361 -2.37 -38.05 37.12
N ARG A 362 -3.47 -37.52 36.60
CA ARG A 362 -4.54 -38.32 35.96
C ARG A 362 -4.06 -39.05 34.70
N LYS A 363 -3.10 -38.46 33.97
CA LYS A 363 -2.50 -39.06 32.76
C LYS A 363 -1.57 -40.24 33.12
N GLN A 364 -0.92 -40.20 34.28
CA GLN A 364 -0.13 -41.32 34.82
C GLN A 364 -1.03 -42.46 35.31
N GLU A 365 -2.03 -42.15 36.16
CA GLU A 365 -2.99 -43.11 36.72
C GLU A 365 -3.69 -43.94 35.60
N ALA A 366 -4.05 -43.30 34.48
CA ALA A 366 -4.68 -43.96 33.33
C ALA A 366 -3.75 -44.87 32.49
N LEU A 367 -2.42 -44.71 32.58
CA LEU A 367 -1.46 -45.57 31.88
C LEU A 367 -1.21 -46.88 32.63
N GLU A 368 -1.19 -46.85 33.98
CA GLU A 368 -0.95 -48.02 34.82
C GLU A 368 -2.07 -49.07 34.71
N GLU A 369 -3.34 -48.63 34.73
CA GLU A 369 -4.50 -49.49 34.45
C GLU A 369 -4.37 -50.24 33.11
N ARG A 370 -3.86 -49.54 32.08
CA ARG A 370 -3.76 -50.06 30.72
C ARG A 370 -2.61 -51.05 30.55
N HIS A 371 -1.64 -51.05 31.45
CA HIS A 371 -0.57 -52.05 31.50
C HIS A 371 -1.07 -53.37 32.11
N ARG A 372 -1.73 -53.31 33.28
CA ARG A 372 -2.26 -54.50 33.99
C ARG A 372 -3.12 -55.40 33.09
N ARG A 373 -4.12 -54.82 32.42
CA ARG A 373 -5.05 -55.56 31.55
C ARG A 373 -4.38 -56.20 30.32
N ARG A 374 -3.18 -55.76 29.93
CA ARG A 374 -2.38 -56.40 28.87
C ARG A 374 -1.58 -57.58 29.40
N GLU A 375 -1.02 -57.47 30.60
CA GLU A 375 -0.30 -58.57 31.25
C GLU A 375 -1.24 -59.75 31.55
N GLU A 376 -2.45 -59.49 32.05
CA GLU A 376 -3.48 -60.50 32.29
C GLU A 376 -3.83 -61.29 31.01
N PHE A 377 -4.05 -60.58 29.90
CA PHE A 377 -4.37 -61.20 28.61
C PHE A 377 -3.19 -62.01 28.03
N LEU A 378 -1.96 -61.57 28.26
CA LEU A 378 -0.75 -62.28 27.82
C LEU A 378 -0.51 -63.57 28.62
N ARG A 379 -0.79 -63.61 29.93
CA ARG A 379 -0.68 -64.85 30.72
C ARG A 379 -1.68 -65.92 30.27
N ALA A 380 -2.92 -65.50 29.95
CA ALA A 380 -3.91 -66.39 29.35
C ALA A 380 -3.49 -66.91 27.97
N ALA A 381 -2.94 -66.05 27.11
CA ALA A 381 -2.47 -66.44 25.78
C ALA A 381 -1.21 -67.33 25.80
N ASN A 382 -0.35 -67.18 26.82
CA ASN A 382 0.87 -67.97 26.99
C ASN A 382 0.64 -69.34 27.66
N GLY A 383 -0.59 -69.66 28.09
CA GLY A 383 -0.93 -70.96 28.65
C GLY A 383 -0.57 -71.16 30.12
N GLU A 384 -0.44 -70.10 30.92
CA GLU A 384 -0.16 -70.17 32.37
C GLU A 384 -1.42 -70.50 33.21
N VAL A 385 -2.50 -70.98 32.58
CA VAL A 385 -3.79 -71.37 33.20
C VAL A 385 -4.27 -72.67 32.55
N GLU A 386 -4.51 -73.72 33.34
CA GLU A 386 -4.73 -75.08 32.83
C GLU A 386 -6.16 -75.37 32.32
N GLU A 387 -7.14 -74.52 32.62
CA GLU A 387 -8.55 -74.78 32.30
C GLU A 387 -8.95 -74.28 30.89
N LEU A 388 -8.85 -75.19 29.91
CA LEU A 388 -9.51 -75.05 28.60
C LEU A 388 -11.03 -75.32 28.73
N PRO A 389 -11.89 -74.55 28.04
CA PRO A 389 -13.34 -74.65 28.21
C PRO A 389 -13.92 -75.99 27.72
N GLU A 390 -14.95 -76.48 28.44
CA GLU A 390 -15.60 -77.77 28.17
C GLU A 390 -16.24 -77.82 26.77
N GLY A 391 -15.81 -78.76 25.91
CA GLY A 391 -16.44 -78.89 24.59
C GLY A 391 -15.99 -80.00 23.64
N VAL A 392 -14.88 -80.71 23.87
CA VAL A 392 -14.32 -81.63 22.85
C VAL A 392 -14.12 -83.06 23.38
N ARG A 393 -14.87 -84.02 22.82
CA ARG A 393 -14.62 -85.48 22.95
C ARG A 393 -14.83 -86.15 21.58
N ARG A 394 -14.07 -87.21 21.30
CA ARG A 394 -14.18 -88.03 20.07
C ARG A 394 -14.88 -89.36 20.38
N ALA A 395 -15.63 -89.89 19.42
CA ALA A 395 -16.28 -91.20 19.51
C ALA A 395 -15.42 -92.31 18.87
N ALA A 396 -15.62 -93.55 19.31
CA ALA A 396 -15.04 -94.76 18.71
C ALA A 396 -16.14 -95.64 18.11
N THR A 397 -15.82 -96.36 17.03
CA THR A 397 -16.74 -97.23 16.29
C THR A 397 -16.55 -98.70 16.66
N HIS A 398 -17.63 -99.49 16.62
CA HIS A 398 -17.57 -100.94 16.85
C HIS A 398 -18.47 -101.68 15.87
N CYS A 399 -18.08 -102.91 15.50
CA CYS A 399 -18.74 -103.68 14.43
C CYS A 399 -20.02 -104.37 14.91
N ALA A 400 -21.17 -103.74 14.67
CA ALA A 400 -22.50 -104.35 14.85
C ALA A 400 -23.41 -103.89 13.70
N GLY A 401 -23.63 -104.74 12.68
CA GLY A 401 -24.42 -104.35 11.50
C GLY A 401 -24.50 -105.32 10.32
N PHE A 402 -23.72 -106.41 10.29
CA PHE A 402 -23.81 -107.45 9.25
C PHE A 402 -24.77 -108.57 9.66
N MET A 403 -25.66 -108.99 8.76
CA MET A 403 -26.73 -109.94 9.06
C MET A 403 -26.45 -111.37 8.59
N ASN A 404 -25.61 -111.55 7.56
CA ASN A 404 -25.25 -112.87 7.03
C ASN A 404 -23.76 -113.20 7.24
N GLU A 405 -23.43 -114.46 7.53
CA GLU A 405 -22.04 -114.89 7.69
C GLU A 405 -21.22 -114.80 6.39
N GLU A 406 -21.85 -114.95 5.22
CA GLU A 406 -21.15 -114.88 3.94
C GLU A 406 -20.74 -113.43 3.62
N GLU A 407 -21.66 -112.47 3.78
CA GLU A 407 -21.36 -111.03 3.75
C GLU A 407 -20.24 -110.66 4.73
N ALA A 408 -20.29 -111.18 5.96
CA ALA A 408 -19.24 -110.92 6.96
C ALA A 408 -17.88 -111.50 6.56
N ARG A 409 -17.85 -112.67 5.88
CA ARG A 409 -16.61 -113.29 5.36
C ARG A 409 -16.08 -112.57 4.12
N GLU A 410 -16.94 -112.04 3.26
CA GLU A 410 -16.52 -111.20 2.13
C GLU A 410 -16.01 -109.85 2.60
N TYR A 411 -16.75 -109.16 3.48
CA TYR A 411 -16.28 -107.94 4.14
C TYR A 411 -14.98 -108.15 4.91
N GLN A 412 -14.74 -109.32 5.54
CA GLN A 412 -13.44 -109.63 6.13
C GLN A 412 -12.32 -109.80 5.10
N LYS A 413 -12.56 -110.43 3.93
CA LYS A 413 -11.56 -110.52 2.85
C LYS A 413 -11.27 -109.14 2.23
N GLU A 414 -12.28 -108.30 2.10
CA GLU A 414 -12.10 -106.91 1.72
C GLU A 414 -11.31 -106.17 2.80
N MET A 415 -11.68 -106.22 4.08
CA MET A 415 -10.93 -105.58 5.18
C MET A 415 -9.52 -106.14 5.42
N GLN A 416 -9.17 -107.32 4.89
CA GLN A 416 -7.79 -107.82 4.86
C GLN A 416 -6.96 -107.21 3.72
N THR A 417 -7.59 -106.87 2.59
CA THR A 417 -6.91 -106.33 1.40
C THR A 417 -7.02 -104.80 1.26
N HIS A 418 -8.06 -104.20 1.84
CA HIS A 418 -8.35 -102.78 1.87
C HIS A 418 -7.24 -101.96 2.55
N PRO A 419 -6.62 -102.37 3.68
CA PRO A 419 -5.45 -101.66 4.23
C PRO A 419 -4.28 -101.61 3.25
N ALA A 420 -4.04 -102.66 2.47
CA ALA A 420 -2.98 -102.67 1.46
C ALA A 420 -3.30 -101.78 0.25
N ARG A 421 -4.58 -101.74 -0.19
CA ARG A 421 -5.05 -100.82 -1.23
C ARG A 421 -4.95 -99.36 -0.77
N VAL A 422 -5.52 -99.04 0.39
CA VAL A 422 -5.46 -97.69 1.00
C VAL A 422 -4.02 -97.25 1.24
N LEU A 423 -3.10 -98.13 1.66
CA LEU A 423 -1.68 -97.79 1.79
C LEU A 423 -0.98 -97.58 0.43
N ALA A 424 -1.44 -98.22 -0.65
CA ALA A 424 -0.93 -97.97 -2.00
C ALA A 424 -1.47 -96.64 -2.56
N GLU A 425 -2.76 -96.37 -2.36
CA GLU A 425 -3.43 -95.11 -2.74
C GLU A 425 -2.86 -93.93 -1.97
N GLN A 426 -2.70 -94.03 -0.64
CA GLN A 426 -2.03 -93.02 0.19
C GLN A 426 -0.58 -92.77 -0.24
N LYS A 427 0.16 -93.80 -0.69
CA LYS A 427 1.51 -93.62 -1.24
C LYS A 427 1.48 -92.92 -2.60
N ALA A 428 0.53 -93.23 -3.47
CA ALA A 428 0.35 -92.56 -4.75
C ALA A 428 -0.08 -91.09 -4.58
N GLU A 429 -0.98 -90.79 -3.65
CA GLU A 429 -1.32 -89.42 -3.28
C GLU A 429 -0.14 -88.69 -2.63
N ALA A 430 0.63 -89.35 -1.75
CA ALA A 430 1.80 -88.75 -1.12
C ALA A 430 2.94 -88.51 -2.12
N ALA A 431 3.04 -89.28 -3.20
CA ALA A 431 3.93 -89.00 -4.32
C ALA A 431 3.45 -87.74 -5.08
N LYS A 432 2.19 -87.69 -5.50
CA LYS A 432 1.60 -86.51 -6.17
C LYS A 432 1.74 -85.24 -5.35
N ARG A 433 1.42 -85.28 -4.05
CA ARG A 433 1.59 -84.13 -3.13
C ARG A 433 3.05 -83.70 -2.96
N ARG A 434 4.03 -84.58 -3.20
CA ARG A 434 5.47 -84.20 -3.24
C ARG A 434 5.83 -83.55 -4.57
N GLU A 435 5.39 -84.11 -5.69
CA GLU A 435 5.57 -83.52 -7.02
C GLU A 435 4.94 -82.11 -7.10
N GLU A 436 3.72 -81.95 -6.56
CA GLU A 436 3.03 -80.66 -6.38
C GLU A 436 3.81 -79.69 -5.46
N ALA A 437 4.33 -80.18 -4.32
CA ALA A 437 5.11 -79.36 -3.39
C ALA A 437 6.48 -78.93 -3.95
N GLU A 438 7.15 -79.80 -4.73
CA GLU A 438 8.41 -79.50 -5.42
C GLU A 438 8.18 -78.48 -6.55
N LEU A 439 7.08 -78.61 -7.30
CA LEU A 439 6.66 -77.63 -8.30
C LEU A 439 6.35 -76.27 -7.66
N LEU A 440 5.59 -76.24 -6.56
CA LEU A 440 5.31 -75.00 -5.81
C LEU A 440 6.59 -74.39 -5.22
N GLN A 441 7.53 -75.21 -4.71
CA GLN A 441 8.81 -74.72 -4.23
C GLN A 441 9.66 -74.14 -5.38
N HIS A 442 9.61 -74.72 -6.58
CA HIS A 442 10.26 -74.18 -7.76
C HIS A 442 9.65 -72.83 -8.17
N ILE A 443 8.32 -72.73 -8.23
CA ILE A 443 7.59 -71.48 -8.50
C ILE A 443 7.95 -70.39 -7.48
N HIS A 444 7.99 -70.71 -6.19
CA HIS A 444 8.40 -69.75 -5.16
C HIS A 444 9.87 -69.33 -5.26
N ARG A 445 10.77 -70.19 -5.74
CA ARG A 445 12.16 -69.81 -6.05
C ARG A 445 12.21 -68.82 -7.22
N LEU A 446 11.42 -69.05 -8.29
CA LEU A 446 11.32 -68.13 -9.43
C LEU A 446 10.76 -66.77 -9.01
N GLN A 447 9.64 -66.75 -8.28
CA GLN A 447 9.06 -65.53 -7.70
C GLN A 447 10.04 -64.78 -6.78
N ALA A 448 10.88 -65.50 -6.05
CA ALA A 448 11.91 -64.89 -5.20
C ALA A 448 13.11 -64.34 -5.97
N SER A 449 13.42 -64.85 -7.18
CA SER A 449 14.37 -64.22 -8.10
C SER A 449 13.77 -63.01 -8.82
N GLU A 450 12.52 -63.10 -9.31
CA GLU A 450 11.81 -61.99 -9.96
C GLU A 450 11.69 -60.78 -9.03
N LYS A 451 11.31 -61.00 -7.76
CA LYS A 451 11.31 -59.94 -6.75
C LYS A 451 12.68 -59.32 -6.57
N LYS A 452 13.74 -60.12 -6.40
CA LYS A 452 15.12 -59.61 -6.26
C LYS A 452 15.65 -58.88 -7.50
N GLU A 453 15.10 -59.14 -8.69
CA GLU A 453 15.42 -58.39 -9.89
C GLU A 453 14.65 -57.06 -9.95
N ASN A 454 13.37 -57.06 -9.59
CA ASN A 454 12.58 -55.84 -9.47
C ASN A 454 13.10 -54.92 -8.34
N ASP A 455 13.42 -55.46 -7.16
CA ASP A 455 14.04 -54.73 -6.04
C ASP A 455 15.32 -54.00 -6.47
N ARG A 456 16.08 -54.57 -7.43
CA ARG A 456 17.28 -53.96 -8.01
C ARG A 456 16.93 -52.87 -9.03
N ARG A 457 15.99 -53.14 -9.94
CA ARG A 457 15.52 -52.15 -10.93
C ARG A 457 14.92 -50.92 -10.23
N GLU A 458 14.09 -51.12 -9.21
CA GLU A 458 13.54 -50.04 -8.38
C GLU A 458 14.65 -49.25 -7.66
N ALA A 459 15.70 -49.92 -7.15
CA ALA A 459 16.84 -49.24 -6.54
C ALA A 459 17.67 -48.44 -7.57
N GLU A 460 17.86 -48.97 -8.78
CA GLU A 460 18.54 -48.30 -9.89
C GLU A 460 17.73 -47.10 -10.40
N GLU A 461 16.41 -47.25 -10.61
CA GLU A 461 15.49 -46.17 -10.95
C GLU A 461 15.45 -45.07 -9.87
N LEU A 462 15.50 -45.42 -8.57
CA LEU A 462 15.59 -44.44 -7.48
C LEU A 462 16.94 -43.68 -7.47
N VAL A 463 18.04 -44.32 -7.89
CA VAL A 463 19.33 -43.64 -8.06
C VAL A 463 19.30 -42.72 -9.28
N GLU A 464 18.74 -43.16 -10.41
CA GLU A 464 18.57 -42.30 -11.58
C GLU A 464 17.61 -41.14 -11.33
N ALA A 465 16.50 -41.35 -10.62
CA ALA A 465 15.54 -40.29 -10.28
C ALA A 465 16.19 -39.23 -9.39
N ARG A 466 16.98 -39.64 -8.38
CA ARG A 466 17.79 -38.72 -7.56
C ARG A 466 18.85 -37.98 -8.37
N ARG A 467 19.42 -38.63 -9.39
CA ARG A 467 20.39 -38.00 -10.30
C ARG A 467 19.71 -36.94 -11.16
N ARG A 468 18.62 -37.29 -11.85
CA ARG A 468 17.79 -36.36 -12.65
C ARG A 468 17.28 -35.18 -11.82
N GLN A 469 16.92 -35.42 -10.56
CA GLN A 469 16.50 -34.35 -9.64
C GLN A 469 17.63 -33.38 -9.30
N LYS A 470 18.88 -33.86 -9.15
CA LYS A 470 20.05 -32.99 -8.96
C LYS A 470 20.39 -32.21 -10.23
N GLU A 471 20.44 -32.89 -11.37
CA GLU A 471 20.72 -32.26 -12.67
C GLU A 471 19.69 -31.15 -12.95
N ALA A 472 18.40 -31.38 -12.69
CA ALA A 472 17.36 -30.37 -12.81
C ALA A 472 17.44 -29.22 -11.77
N MET A 473 17.94 -29.47 -10.55
CA MET A 473 18.22 -28.39 -9.58
C MET A 473 19.43 -27.55 -9.98
N GLU A 474 20.47 -28.18 -10.53
CA GLU A 474 21.68 -27.50 -11.00
C GLU A 474 21.35 -26.62 -12.22
N GLU A 475 20.53 -27.11 -13.17
CA GLU A 475 19.99 -26.32 -14.28
C GLU A 475 19.13 -25.13 -13.81
N ASP A 476 18.23 -25.32 -12.84
CA ASP A 476 17.36 -24.26 -12.30
C ASP A 476 18.15 -23.19 -11.51
N ASP A 477 19.18 -23.59 -10.76
CA ASP A 477 20.09 -22.65 -10.09
C ASP A 477 20.99 -21.88 -11.08
N GLU A 478 21.38 -22.48 -12.22
CA GLU A 478 22.07 -21.77 -13.31
C GLU A 478 21.15 -20.77 -14.02
N LEU A 479 19.92 -21.17 -14.35
CA LEU A 479 18.89 -20.30 -14.91
C LEU A 479 18.57 -19.13 -13.96
N TYR A 480 18.47 -19.39 -12.65
CA TYR A 480 18.32 -18.35 -11.66
C TYR A 480 19.54 -17.41 -11.62
N ARG A 481 20.78 -17.92 -11.58
CA ARG A 481 21.99 -17.08 -11.60
C ARG A 481 22.06 -16.20 -12.86
N ALA A 482 21.61 -16.69 -14.01
CA ALA A 482 21.48 -15.90 -15.24
C ALA A 482 20.36 -14.84 -15.11
N TYR A 483 19.21 -15.20 -14.55
CA TYR A 483 18.11 -14.27 -14.28
C TYR A 483 18.55 -13.14 -13.33
N VAL A 484 19.19 -13.44 -12.19
CA VAL A 484 19.72 -12.42 -11.27
C VAL A 484 20.64 -11.45 -12.01
N LYS A 485 21.62 -11.95 -12.78
CA LYS A 485 22.53 -11.11 -13.58
C LYS A 485 21.80 -10.21 -14.58
N SER A 486 20.64 -10.64 -15.10
CA SER A 486 19.82 -9.82 -16.02
C SER A 486 19.02 -8.70 -15.34
N GLN A 487 18.75 -8.81 -14.03
CA GLN A 487 17.90 -7.89 -13.28
C GLN A 487 18.67 -6.89 -12.40
N LEU A 488 19.94 -7.16 -12.07
CA LEU A 488 20.78 -6.23 -11.31
C LEU A 488 21.32 -5.11 -12.23
N PRO A 489 21.25 -3.83 -11.85
CA PRO A 489 21.93 -2.75 -12.55
C PRO A 489 23.43 -2.99 -12.72
N SER A 490 23.99 -2.55 -13.85
CA SER A 490 25.43 -2.63 -14.14
C SER A 490 26.30 -1.73 -13.25
N ASP A 491 25.68 -0.78 -12.54
CA ASP A 491 26.31 0.13 -11.57
C ASP A 491 26.02 -0.25 -10.10
N MET A 492 25.55 -1.48 -9.85
CA MET A 492 25.30 -2.01 -8.51
C MET A 492 26.55 -1.95 -7.63
N ASP A 493 26.38 -1.57 -6.35
CA ASP A 493 27.41 -1.73 -5.32
C ASP A 493 27.95 -3.18 -5.35
N PRO A 494 29.28 -3.41 -5.52
CA PRO A 494 29.86 -4.75 -5.54
C PRO A 494 29.48 -5.63 -4.34
N TYR A 495 29.26 -5.04 -3.16
CA TYR A 495 28.78 -5.78 -1.98
C TYR A 495 27.33 -6.25 -2.14
N LEU A 496 26.44 -5.40 -2.65
CA LEU A 496 25.06 -5.76 -2.96
C LEU A 496 24.98 -6.78 -4.10
N TYR A 497 25.80 -6.61 -5.14
CA TYR A 497 25.90 -7.55 -6.26
C TYR A 497 26.35 -8.95 -5.79
N ALA A 498 27.42 -9.03 -4.99
CA ALA A 498 27.87 -10.28 -4.40
C ALA A 498 26.81 -10.92 -3.49
N LYS A 499 26.10 -10.10 -2.69
CA LYS A 499 25.00 -10.57 -1.84
C LYS A 499 23.82 -11.12 -2.66
N ALA A 500 23.47 -10.50 -3.77
CA ALA A 500 22.42 -11.00 -4.68
C ALA A 500 22.78 -12.35 -5.31
N MET A 501 24.05 -12.57 -5.70
CA MET A 501 24.52 -13.86 -6.22
C MET A 501 24.51 -14.98 -5.17
N ASN A 502 24.73 -14.64 -3.90
CA ASN A 502 24.91 -15.62 -2.82
C ASN A 502 23.61 -15.94 -2.05
N LEU A 503 22.48 -15.30 -2.37
CA LEU A 503 21.18 -15.51 -1.67
C LEU A 503 20.48 -16.85 -2.01
N HIS A 504 21.25 -17.89 -2.33
CA HIS A 504 20.80 -19.28 -2.62
C HIS A 504 21.56 -20.36 -1.83
N THR A 505 22.56 -19.97 -1.03
CA THR A 505 23.28 -20.84 -0.08
C THR A 505 22.93 -20.46 1.35
#